data_AF-A0A8K0K7C5-F1
#
_entry.id   AF-A0A8K0K7C5-F1
#
_cell.length_a   1.000
_cell.length_b   1.000
_cell.length_c   1.000
_cell.angle_alpha   90.00
_cell.angle_beta   90.00
_cell.angle_gamma   90.00
#
_symmetry.space_group_name_H-M   'P 1'
#
loop_
_entity.id
_entity.type
_entity.pdbx_description
1 polymer ?
#
loop_
_entity_poly.entity_id
_entity_poly.type
_entity_poly.pdbx_seq_one_letter_code
_entity_poly.pdbx_strand_id
1 'polypeptide(L)'
;MQSNPEKFSKHIEKLSDSSWLLDLAFLADITEKLNILYLDLQGKCKDLAQMMGSVKAFKAKLTLWMSEMRSKSLVHFPNLEKMTNDGNFEPSRFTGHLKKLLNQFEMRFQDFRKTETATAIARIIASEVENLELEIVDLKNDIILQAHATDIDFWKLVEKDRFPLLRSVAYKIKSCFGSTYPCESLFSTMNIIKSKNRSRLTDSHLKSCLRAGTSAYVPNIQVLVEEIQCQKSH
;
A
#
# COMPACT_ATOMS: atom_id res chain seq x y z
N MET A 1 -26.37 -5.32 -34.12
CA MET A 1 -26.54 -4.89 -32.71
C MET A 1 -27.57 -3.76 -32.71
N GLN A 2 -28.84 -4.07 -32.42
CA GLN A 2 -29.87 -3.03 -32.29
C GLN A 2 -29.66 -2.30 -30.96
N SER A 3 -29.34 -1.01 -31.04
CA SER A 3 -29.34 -0.11 -29.88
C SER A 3 -30.80 0.04 -29.42
N ASN A 4 -31.10 -0.37 -28.18
CA ASN A 4 -32.44 -0.29 -27.62
C ASN A 4 -32.78 1.18 -27.29
N PRO A 5 -33.70 1.84 -28.02
CA PRO A 5 -34.00 3.27 -27.84
C PRO A 5 -34.51 3.61 -26.44
N GLU A 6 -35.21 2.67 -25.79
CA GLU A 6 -35.76 2.87 -24.44
C GLU A 6 -34.66 2.96 -23.38
N LYS A 7 -33.56 2.19 -23.54
CA LYS A 7 -32.40 2.31 -22.65
C LYS A 7 -31.75 3.69 -22.81
N PHE A 8 -31.63 4.17 -24.04
CA PHE A 8 -31.03 5.46 -24.34
C PHE A 8 -31.88 6.62 -23.78
N SER A 9 -33.20 6.57 -23.94
CA SER A 9 -34.15 7.53 -23.36
C SER A 9 -34.05 7.61 -21.84
N LYS A 10 -34.00 6.46 -21.17
CA LYS A 10 -33.88 6.37 -19.71
C LYS A 10 -32.54 6.91 -19.17
N HIS A 11 -31.47 6.86 -19.97
CA HIS A 11 -30.19 7.47 -19.61
C HIS A 11 -30.22 9.00 -19.76
N ILE A 12 -30.91 9.51 -20.78
CA ILE A 12 -31.08 10.96 -21.01
C ILE A 12 -31.94 11.59 -19.89
N GLU A 13 -32.98 10.89 -19.43
CA GLU A 13 -33.80 11.34 -18.29
C GLU A 13 -32.98 11.51 -17.00
N LYS A 14 -32.04 10.59 -16.72
CA LYS A 14 -31.16 10.68 -15.54
C LYS A 14 -30.18 11.84 -15.60
N LEU A 15 -29.69 12.17 -16.80
CA LEU A 15 -28.81 13.33 -17.00
C LEU A 15 -29.55 14.67 -16.80
N SER A 16 -30.88 14.64 -16.72
CA SER A 16 -31.72 15.80 -16.42
C SER A 16 -32.14 15.86 -14.94
N ASP A 17 -31.88 14.81 -14.16
CA ASP A 17 -32.22 14.74 -12.73
C ASP A 17 -31.08 15.31 -11.87
N SER A 18 -31.36 16.44 -11.23
CA SER A 18 -30.41 17.13 -10.33
C SER A 18 -29.96 16.25 -9.15
N SER A 19 -30.83 15.41 -8.59
CA SER A 19 -30.48 14.51 -7.49
C SER A 19 -29.52 13.42 -7.95
N TRP A 20 -29.74 12.88 -9.15
CA TRP A 20 -28.86 11.88 -9.75
C TRP A 20 -27.49 12.44 -10.11
N LEU A 21 -27.42 13.68 -10.62
CA LEU A 21 -26.16 14.35 -10.92
C LEU A 21 -25.29 14.57 -9.67
N LEU A 22 -25.92 14.88 -8.53
CA LEU A 22 -25.20 14.97 -7.25
C LEU A 22 -24.62 13.61 -6.81
N ASP A 23 -25.39 12.52 -6.96
CA ASP A 23 -24.87 11.18 -6.66
C ASP A 23 -23.67 10.83 -7.54
N LEU A 24 -23.76 11.13 -8.84
CA LEU A 24 -22.68 10.88 -9.79
C LEU A 24 -21.43 11.67 -9.42
N ALA A 25 -21.60 12.94 -9.08
CA ALA A 25 -20.51 13.83 -8.68
C ALA A 25 -19.82 13.35 -7.40
N PHE A 26 -20.59 12.98 -6.38
CA PHE A 26 -20.07 12.37 -5.16
C PHE A 26 -19.33 11.05 -5.44
N LEU A 27 -19.89 10.20 -6.31
CA LEU A 27 -19.28 8.93 -6.68
C LEU A 27 -17.95 9.13 -7.41
N ALA A 28 -17.87 10.12 -8.32
CA ALA A 28 -16.64 10.47 -8.99
C ALA A 28 -15.56 10.90 -7.98
N ASP A 29 -15.91 11.80 -7.06
CA ASP A 29 -15.00 12.28 -6.01
C ASP A 29 -14.50 11.16 -5.09
N ILE A 30 -15.36 10.20 -4.73
CA ILE A 30 -14.99 9.08 -3.86
C ILE A 30 -14.17 8.03 -4.61
N THR A 31 -14.52 7.74 -5.86
CA THR A 31 -13.76 6.80 -6.70
C THR A 31 -12.33 7.30 -6.90
N GLU A 32 -12.14 8.60 -7.13
CA GLU A 32 -10.80 9.19 -7.24
C GLU A 32 -10.00 9.02 -5.95
N LYS A 33 -10.60 9.31 -4.78
CA LYS A 33 -9.95 9.13 -3.47
C LYS A 33 -9.58 7.67 -3.19
N LEU A 34 -10.45 6.74 -3.57
CA LEU A 34 -10.18 5.30 -3.47
C LEU A 34 -9.06 4.87 -4.41
N ASN A 35 -9.01 5.42 -5.62
CA ASN A 35 -7.94 5.13 -6.58
C ASN A 35 -6.58 5.62 -6.07
N ILE A 36 -6.53 6.82 -5.48
CA ILE A 36 -5.31 7.34 -4.83
C ILE A 36 -4.84 6.37 -3.73
N LEU A 37 -5.75 5.93 -2.85
CA LEU A 37 -5.39 4.94 -1.83
C LEU A 37 -4.96 3.61 -2.44
N TYR A 38 -5.63 3.14 -3.48
CA TYR A 38 -5.31 1.87 -4.13
C TYR A 38 -3.90 1.88 -4.71
N LEU A 39 -3.53 2.92 -5.47
CA LEU A 39 -2.19 3.11 -6.00
C LEU A 39 -1.15 3.22 -4.88
N ASP A 40 -1.51 3.92 -3.80
CA ASP A 40 -0.68 4.03 -2.62
C ASP A 40 -0.45 2.65 -1.98
N LEU A 41 -1.46 1.79 -1.84
CA LEU A 41 -1.32 0.44 -1.27
C LEU A 41 -0.60 -0.55 -2.20
N GLN A 42 -0.61 -0.33 -3.51
CA GLN A 42 0.06 -1.18 -4.51
C GLN A 42 1.50 -0.78 -4.80
N GLY A 43 1.98 0.34 -4.27
CA GLY A 43 3.33 0.85 -4.53
C GLY A 43 4.43 -0.17 -4.25
N LYS A 44 5.51 -0.10 -5.05
CA LYS A 44 6.74 -0.88 -4.82
C LYS A 44 7.30 -0.55 -3.44
N CYS A 45 7.80 -1.59 -2.75
CA CYS A 45 8.57 -1.46 -1.50
C CYS A 45 7.82 -0.88 -0.30
N LYS A 46 6.49 -1.07 -0.21
CA LYS A 46 5.78 -0.75 1.03
C LYS A 46 5.88 -1.86 2.06
N ASP A 47 6.37 -1.51 3.23
CA ASP A 47 6.28 -2.39 4.40
C ASP A 47 4.86 -2.37 5.00
N LEU A 48 4.60 -3.36 5.86
CA LEU A 48 3.32 -3.53 6.52
C LEU A 48 2.90 -2.30 7.33
N ALA A 49 3.85 -1.63 8.00
CA ALA A 49 3.58 -0.48 8.85
C ALA A 49 3.14 0.74 8.02
N GLN A 50 3.79 0.96 6.88
CA GLN A 50 3.41 2.01 5.92
C GLN A 50 2.00 1.77 5.37
N MET A 51 1.67 0.54 4.96
CA MET A 51 0.32 0.22 4.48
C MET A 51 -0.75 0.40 5.55
N MET A 52 -0.46 -0.01 6.79
CA MET A 52 -1.33 0.25 7.94
C MET A 52 -1.50 1.75 8.19
N GLY A 53 -0.43 2.53 8.07
CA GLY A 53 -0.45 3.99 8.17
C GLY A 53 -1.38 4.61 7.13
N SER A 54 -1.26 4.20 5.86
CA SER A 54 -2.12 4.66 4.76
C SER A 54 -3.60 4.37 5.01
N VAL A 55 -3.94 3.15 5.45
CA VAL A 55 -5.32 2.78 5.77
C VAL A 55 -5.85 3.59 6.95
N LYS A 56 -5.06 3.73 8.03
CA LYS A 56 -5.44 4.55 9.20
C LYS A 56 -5.69 6.00 8.81
N ALA A 57 -4.80 6.58 8.01
CA ALA A 57 -4.93 7.95 7.51
C ALA A 57 -6.20 8.11 6.65
N PHE A 58 -6.49 7.15 5.78
CA PHE A 58 -7.71 7.21 4.95
C PHE A 58 -8.99 7.16 5.80
N LYS A 59 -9.03 6.31 6.84
CA LYS A 59 -10.17 6.28 7.78
C LYS A 59 -10.33 7.59 8.54
N ALA A 60 -9.22 8.21 8.97
CA ALA A 60 -9.25 9.53 9.58
C ALA A 60 -9.78 10.61 8.61
N LYS A 61 -9.35 10.56 7.34
CA LYS A 61 -9.88 11.44 6.28
C LYS A 61 -11.38 11.25 6.05
N LEU A 62 -11.89 10.02 6.03
CA LEU A 62 -13.35 9.77 5.94
C LEU A 62 -14.10 10.45 7.10
N THR A 63 -13.56 10.39 8.31
CA THR A 63 -14.15 11.08 9.49
C THR A 63 -14.13 12.59 9.34
N LEU A 64 -13.00 13.16 8.89
CA LEU A 64 -12.86 14.58 8.62
C LEU A 64 -13.86 15.06 7.57
N TRP A 65 -13.91 14.39 6.41
CA TRP A 65 -14.83 14.70 5.32
C TRP A 65 -16.29 14.63 5.74
N MET A 66 -16.66 13.69 6.62
CA MET A 66 -18.01 13.65 7.19
C MET A 66 -18.32 14.90 8.02
N SER A 67 -17.34 15.41 8.79
CA SER A 67 -17.51 16.62 9.60
C SER A 67 -17.64 17.87 8.72
N GLU A 68 -16.78 18.00 7.71
CA GLU A 68 -16.77 19.15 6.79
C GLU A 68 -18.05 19.19 5.94
N MET A 69 -18.51 18.05 5.44
CA MET A 69 -19.80 17.99 4.73
C MET A 69 -20.96 18.47 5.62
N ARG A 70 -20.97 18.13 6.92
CA ARG A 70 -22.02 18.60 7.85
C ARG A 70 -21.96 20.10 8.06
N SER A 71 -20.77 20.70 8.03
CA SER A 71 -20.60 22.15 8.04
C SER A 71 -20.82 22.79 6.66
N LYS A 72 -21.37 22.05 5.69
CA LYS A 72 -21.58 22.46 4.29
C LYS A 72 -20.31 22.84 3.55
N SER A 73 -19.14 22.37 4.00
CA SER A 73 -17.87 22.55 3.30
C SER A 73 -17.65 21.38 2.34
N LEU A 74 -17.47 21.70 1.05
CA LEU A 74 -17.24 20.74 -0.03
C LEU A 74 -15.85 20.83 -0.65
N VAL A 75 -14.89 21.47 0.04
CA VAL A 75 -13.52 21.73 -0.46
C VAL A 75 -12.81 20.47 -0.96
N HIS A 76 -13.09 19.30 -0.38
CA HIS A 76 -12.51 18.02 -0.79
C HIS A 76 -13.36 17.23 -1.81
N PHE A 77 -14.47 17.79 -2.26
CA PHE A 77 -15.43 17.17 -3.19
C PHE A 77 -15.70 18.13 -4.34
N PRO A 78 -14.70 18.42 -5.20
CA PRO A 78 -14.79 19.45 -6.23
C PRO A 78 -15.85 19.15 -7.29
N ASN A 79 -16.14 17.88 -7.59
CA ASN A 79 -17.22 17.56 -8.53
C ASN A 79 -18.57 17.79 -7.88
N LEU A 80 -18.75 17.37 -6.62
CA LEU A 80 -19.98 17.59 -5.87
C LEU A 80 -20.24 19.09 -5.64
N GLU A 81 -19.20 19.86 -5.30
CA GLU A 81 -19.26 21.31 -5.13
C GLU A 81 -19.77 22.00 -6.40
N LYS A 82 -19.22 21.64 -7.56
CA LYS A 82 -19.66 22.19 -8.86
C LYS A 82 -21.11 21.87 -9.22
N MET A 83 -21.63 20.73 -8.78
CA MET A 83 -23.00 20.28 -9.07
C MET A 83 -24.00 20.70 -8.00
N THR A 84 -23.51 21.25 -6.87
CA THR A 84 -24.33 21.70 -5.76
C THR A 84 -24.87 23.09 -6.04
N ASN A 85 -26.19 23.24 -5.93
CA ASN A 85 -26.84 24.54 -5.82
C ASN A 85 -27.35 24.67 -4.37
N ASP A 86 -27.30 25.87 -3.78
CA ASP A 86 -27.56 26.12 -2.33
C ASP A 86 -28.88 25.52 -1.79
N GLY A 87 -29.86 25.20 -2.64
CA GLY A 87 -31.15 24.63 -2.26
C GLY A 87 -31.28 23.09 -2.32
N ASN A 88 -30.35 22.34 -2.91
CA ASN A 88 -30.52 20.89 -3.16
C ASN A 88 -29.59 19.97 -2.35
N PHE A 89 -28.61 20.52 -1.64
CA PHE A 89 -27.59 19.73 -0.98
C PHE A 89 -28.03 19.29 0.41
N GLU A 90 -28.19 17.98 0.58
CA GLU A 90 -28.50 17.33 1.85
C GLU A 90 -27.28 16.57 2.39
N PRO A 91 -26.50 17.14 3.34
CA PRO A 91 -25.27 16.52 3.84
C PRO A 91 -25.46 15.14 4.50
N SER A 92 -26.61 14.92 5.13
CA SER A 92 -26.96 13.67 5.84
C SER A 92 -26.82 12.44 4.94
N ARG A 93 -27.27 12.57 3.68
CA ARG A 93 -27.24 11.51 2.67
C ARG A 93 -25.81 11.06 2.37
N PHE A 94 -24.95 12.00 1.98
CA PHE A 94 -23.56 11.71 1.61
C PHE A 94 -22.72 11.28 2.80
N THR A 95 -22.91 11.90 3.96
CA THR A 95 -22.24 11.48 5.19
C THR A 95 -22.66 10.07 5.63
N GLY A 96 -23.90 9.66 5.34
CA GLY A 96 -24.36 8.28 5.49
C GLY A 96 -23.58 7.29 4.61
N HIS A 97 -23.29 7.65 3.36
CA HIS A 97 -22.45 6.84 2.47
C HIS A 97 -21.00 6.76 2.95
N LEU A 98 -20.41 7.89 3.38
CA LEU A 98 -19.07 7.91 3.96
C LEU A 98 -18.97 7.04 5.22
N LYS A 99 -20.00 7.07 6.09
CA LYS A 99 -20.06 6.22 7.28
C LYS A 99 -20.12 4.73 6.92
N LYS A 100 -20.91 4.36 5.91
CA LYS A 100 -20.94 2.97 5.40
C LYS A 100 -19.58 2.55 4.86
N LEU A 101 -18.92 3.42 4.09
CA LEU A 101 -17.57 3.17 3.57
C LEU A 101 -16.55 2.99 4.71
N LEU A 102 -16.57 3.87 5.72
CA LEU A 102 -15.73 3.74 6.90
C LEU A 102 -15.94 2.39 7.59
N ASN A 103 -17.20 1.98 7.81
CA ASN A 103 -17.50 0.69 8.41
C ASN A 103 -16.96 -0.48 7.57
N GLN A 104 -17.03 -0.41 6.24
CA GLN A 104 -16.43 -1.41 5.36
C GLN A 104 -14.91 -1.47 5.50
N PHE A 105 -14.24 -0.32 5.62
CA PHE A 105 -12.81 -0.30 5.94
C PHE A 105 -12.54 -0.91 7.32
N GLU A 106 -13.38 -0.63 8.32
CA GLU A 106 -13.18 -1.23 9.65
C GLU A 106 -13.36 -2.74 9.68
N MET A 107 -14.33 -3.26 8.92
CA MET A 107 -14.52 -4.70 8.76
C MET A 107 -13.41 -5.35 7.94
N ARG A 108 -13.06 -4.77 6.79
CA ARG A 108 -12.04 -5.34 5.89
C ARG A 108 -10.66 -5.36 6.52
N PHE A 109 -10.33 -4.32 7.28
CA PHE A 109 -9.04 -4.19 7.96
C PHE A 109 -9.16 -4.55 9.45
N GLN A 110 -10.19 -5.33 9.83
CA GLN A 110 -10.38 -5.75 11.22
C GLN A 110 -9.26 -6.65 11.72
N ASP A 111 -8.62 -7.42 10.84
CA ASP A 111 -7.55 -8.34 11.24
C ASP A 111 -6.23 -7.60 11.54
N PHE A 112 -6.13 -6.33 11.14
CA PHE A 112 -5.10 -5.42 11.65
C PHE A 112 -5.40 -4.92 13.07
N ARG A 113 -6.66 -4.96 13.50
CA ARG A 113 -7.10 -4.65 14.86
C ARG A 113 -7.08 -5.91 15.74
N LYS A 114 -7.45 -7.05 15.18
CA LYS A 114 -7.35 -8.34 15.87
C LYS A 114 -5.88 -8.64 16.03
N THR A 115 -5.48 -8.66 17.29
CA THR A 115 -4.58 -9.64 17.85
C THR A 115 -3.63 -10.26 16.82
N GLU A 116 -3.96 -11.19 15.92
CA GLU A 116 -2.97 -11.87 15.03
C GLU A 116 -1.71 -11.12 14.55
N THR A 117 -1.74 -9.89 14.04
CA THR A 117 -0.47 -9.17 13.74
C THR A 117 0.18 -8.61 15.01
N ALA A 118 -0.58 -7.92 15.86
CA ALA A 118 -0.10 -7.40 17.14
C ALA A 118 0.22 -8.50 18.17
N THR A 119 -0.30 -9.71 17.99
CA THR A 119 -0.20 -10.95 18.78
C THR A 119 0.80 -11.88 18.14
N ALA A 120 1.04 -11.84 16.83
CA ALA A 120 2.25 -12.41 16.25
C ALA A 120 3.45 -11.56 16.69
N ILE A 121 3.37 -10.23 16.59
CA ILE A 121 4.36 -9.30 17.13
C ILE A 121 4.47 -9.49 18.64
N ALA A 122 3.36 -9.51 19.39
CA ALA A 122 3.42 -9.74 20.83
C ALA A 122 3.79 -11.18 21.21
N ARG A 123 3.60 -12.21 20.38
CA ARG A 123 4.13 -13.57 20.62
C ARG A 123 5.62 -13.65 20.34
N ILE A 124 6.08 -12.99 19.29
CA ILE A 124 7.49 -12.81 18.94
C ILE A 124 8.22 -12.07 20.07
N ILE A 125 7.58 -11.04 20.63
CA ILE A 125 8.04 -10.31 21.81
C ILE A 125 7.89 -11.18 23.07
N ALA A 126 6.76 -11.88 23.24
CA ALA A 126 6.43 -12.69 24.42
C ALA A 126 7.34 -13.91 24.63
N SER A 127 7.95 -14.43 23.55
CA SER A 127 8.94 -15.50 23.67
C SER A 127 10.30 -15.01 24.19
N GLU A 128 10.53 -13.69 24.26
CA GLU A 128 11.84 -13.07 24.47
C GLU A 128 11.80 -11.93 25.55
N VAL A 129 10.73 -11.84 26.36
CA VAL A 129 10.30 -10.62 27.11
C VAL A 129 11.29 -10.05 28.11
N GLU A 130 11.83 -10.86 29.03
CA GLU A 130 12.56 -10.31 30.19
C GLU A 130 13.82 -9.52 29.77
N ASN A 131 14.47 -9.92 28.68
CA ASN A 131 15.66 -9.24 28.16
C ASN A 131 15.33 -8.20 27.08
N LEU A 132 14.19 -8.33 26.39
CA LEU A 132 13.79 -7.36 25.36
C LEU A 132 13.45 -5.99 25.96
N GLU A 133 12.83 -5.96 27.14
CA GLU A 133 12.50 -4.68 27.80
C GLU A 133 13.76 -3.87 28.12
N LEU A 134 14.83 -4.52 28.56
CA LEU A 134 16.13 -3.90 28.78
C LEU A 134 16.73 -3.37 27.47
N GLU A 135 16.72 -4.16 26.40
CA GLU A 135 17.17 -3.72 25.08
C GLU A 135 16.37 -2.51 24.55
N ILE A 136 15.06 -2.46 24.80
CA ILE A 136 14.22 -1.31 24.44
C ILE A 136 14.61 -0.06 25.24
N VAL A 137 14.88 -0.21 26.54
CA VAL A 137 15.33 0.90 27.39
C VAL A 137 16.69 1.42 26.89
N ASP A 138 17.64 0.52 26.61
CA ASP A 138 18.96 0.90 26.11
C ASP A 138 18.88 1.57 24.74
N LEU A 139 18.05 1.06 23.83
CA LEU A 139 17.87 1.67 22.51
C LEU A 139 17.23 3.06 22.63
N LYS A 140 16.22 3.19 23.49
CA LYS A 140 15.55 4.48 23.73
C LYS A 140 16.47 5.52 24.36
N ASN A 141 17.54 5.13 25.05
CA ASN A 141 18.49 6.07 25.65
C ASN A 141 19.76 6.25 24.83
N ASP A 142 19.88 5.58 23.68
CA ASP A 142 21.03 5.72 22.78
C ASP A 142 20.85 6.93 21.84
N ILE A 143 21.55 8.02 22.15
CA ILE A 143 21.45 9.29 21.44
C ILE A 143 21.88 9.16 19.96
N ILE A 144 22.87 8.31 19.68
CA ILE A 144 23.39 8.13 18.31
C ILE A 144 22.33 7.40 17.48
N LEU A 145 21.75 6.33 18.01
CA LEU A 145 20.71 5.58 17.32
C LEU A 145 19.43 6.41 17.17
N GLN A 146 19.04 7.21 18.18
CA GLN A 146 17.92 8.14 18.06
C GLN A 146 18.08 9.12 16.88
N ALA A 147 19.28 9.66 16.67
CA ALA A 147 19.55 10.58 15.58
C ALA A 147 19.34 9.95 14.19
N HIS A 148 19.46 8.63 14.08
CA HIS A 148 19.31 7.87 12.83
C HIS A 148 18.00 7.08 12.77
N ALA A 149 17.05 7.31 13.69
CA ALA A 149 15.83 6.50 13.81
C ALA A 149 14.94 6.52 12.56
N THR A 150 15.08 7.54 11.71
CA THR A 150 14.33 7.66 10.44
C THR A 150 15.02 7.00 9.25
N ASP A 151 16.25 6.51 9.42
CA ASP A 151 17.01 5.93 8.32
C ASP A 151 16.41 4.58 7.89
N ILE A 152 16.29 4.39 6.57
CA ILE A 152 15.83 3.13 5.97
C ILE A 152 16.67 1.94 6.48
N ASP A 153 17.95 2.19 6.71
CA ASP A 153 18.97 1.25 7.14
C ASP A 153 19.26 1.28 8.65
N PHE A 154 18.41 1.92 9.46
CA PHE A 154 18.56 2.01 10.92
C PHE A 154 18.96 0.68 11.58
N TRP A 155 18.27 -0.42 11.24
CA TRP A 155 18.54 -1.76 11.80
C TRP A 155 19.86 -2.40 11.33
N LYS A 156 20.60 -1.75 10.41
CA LYS A 156 22.00 -2.10 10.10
C LYS A 156 22.97 -1.44 11.08
N LEU A 157 22.62 -0.27 11.62
CA LEU A 157 23.38 0.46 12.64
C LEU A 157 23.21 -0.15 14.04
N VAL A 158 22.08 -0.80 14.30
CA VAL A 158 21.81 -1.50 15.56
C VAL A 158 22.69 -2.75 15.68
N GLU A 159 23.67 -2.70 16.57
CA GLU A 159 24.62 -3.78 16.84
C GLU A 159 23.91 -5.05 17.33
N LYS A 160 24.24 -6.20 16.70
CA LYS A 160 23.60 -7.48 17.03
C LYS A 160 23.96 -7.98 18.43
N ASP A 161 25.18 -7.70 18.89
CA ASP A 161 25.66 -8.21 20.18
C ASP A 161 25.04 -7.42 21.34
N ARG A 162 24.69 -6.15 21.12
CA ARG A 162 24.03 -5.28 22.11
C ARG A 162 22.50 -5.37 22.08
N PHE A 163 21.91 -5.61 20.91
CA PHE A 163 20.45 -5.67 20.74
C PHE A 163 19.98 -6.94 19.99
N PRO A 164 20.36 -8.15 20.42
CA PRO A 164 20.08 -9.38 19.68
C PRO A 164 18.58 -9.66 19.53
N LEU A 165 17.79 -9.44 20.58
CA LEU A 165 16.35 -9.74 20.58
C LEU A 165 15.60 -8.69 19.78
N LEU A 166 15.87 -7.41 20.03
CA LEU A 166 15.22 -6.30 19.35
C LEU A 166 15.49 -6.32 17.85
N ARG A 167 16.72 -6.65 17.45
CA ARG A 167 17.09 -6.85 16.06
C ARG A 167 16.35 -8.04 15.46
N SER A 168 16.26 -9.17 16.17
CA SER A 168 15.49 -10.35 15.76
C SER A 168 14.02 -10.01 15.50
N VAL A 169 13.35 -9.36 16.46
CA VAL A 169 11.96 -8.92 16.34
C VAL A 169 11.78 -7.96 15.16
N ALA A 170 12.67 -6.96 15.02
CA ALA A 170 12.60 -5.99 13.94
C ALA A 170 12.70 -6.64 12.55
N TYR A 171 13.61 -7.60 12.35
CA TYR A 171 13.73 -8.31 11.08
C TYR A 171 12.55 -9.25 10.82
N LYS A 172 11.97 -9.88 11.86
CA LYS A 172 10.72 -10.67 11.73
C LYS A 172 9.54 -9.79 11.29
N ILE A 173 9.47 -8.53 11.74
CA ILE A 173 8.45 -7.57 11.29
C ILE A 173 8.76 -7.10 9.87
N LYS A 174 10.02 -6.75 9.57
CA LYS A 174 10.44 -6.31 8.22
C LYS A 174 10.27 -7.40 7.15
N SER A 175 10.25 -8.68 7.53
CA SER A 175 10.02 -9.78 6.58
C SER A 175 8.54 -10.00 6.24
N CYS A 176 7.61 -9.37 6.97
CA CYS A 176 6.20 -9.40 6.61
C CYS A 176 5.95 -8.59 5.34
N PHE A 177 5.56 -9.27 4.26
CA PHE A 177 5.14 -8.59 3.04
C PHE A 177 3.78 -7.91 3.26
N GLY A 178 3.72 -6.60 3.02
CA GLY A 178 2.48 -5.83 3.15
C GLY A 178 1.45 -6.15 2.04
N SER A 179 1.92 -6.67 0.90
CA SER A 179 1.07 -6.99 -0.25
C SER A 179 1.58 -8.23 -1.00
N THR A 180 0.74 -8.76 -1.89
CA THR A 180 1.11 -9.82 -2.85
C THR A 180 1.96 -9.31 -4.01
N TYR A 181 2.19 -8.00 -4.11
CA TYR A 181 2.93 -7.38 -5.22
C TYR A 181 4.31 -8.00 -5.47
N PRO A 182 5.16 -8.28 -4.44
CA PRO A 182 6.45 -8.93 -4.67
C PRO A 182 6.30 -10.29 -5.35
N CYS A 183 5.28 -11.06 -4.97
CA CYS A 183 4.96 -12.34 -5.59
C CYS A 183 4.45 -12.15 -7.03
N GLU A 184 3.52 -11.22 -7.26
CA GLU A 184 2.98 -10.92 -8.59
C GLU A 184 4.08 -10.44 -9.56
N SER A 185 4.97 -9.56 -9.09
CA SER A 185 6.14 -9.09 -9.84
C SER A 185 7.10 -10.24 -10.17
N LEU A 186 7.34 -11.14 -9.21
CA LEU A 186 8.18 -12.32 -9.43
C LEU A 186 7.56 -13.25 -10.49
N PHE A 187 6.28 -13.56 -10.39
CA PHE A 187 5.56 -14.41 -11.36
C PHE A 187 5.49 -13.79 -12.75
N SER A 188 5.23 -12.48 -12.85
CA SER A 188 5.24 -11.75 -14.12
C SER A 188 6.62 -11.82 -14.78
N THR A 189 7.69 -11.57 -14.00
CA THR A 189 9.08 -11.69 -14.46
C THR A 189 9.41 -13.12 -14.90
N MET A 190 8.95 -14.12 -14.14
CA MET A 190 9.11 -15.53 -14.47
C MET A 190 8.45 -15.91 -15.80
N ASN A 191 7.22 -15.43 -16.03
CA ASN A 191 6.50 -15.66 -17.29
C ASN A 191 7.25 -15.05 -18.47
N ILE A 192 7.79 -13.85 -18.33
CA ILE A 192 8.62 -13.21 -19.37
C ILE A 192 9.87 -14.04 -19.65
N ILE A 193 10.63 -14.41 -18.61
CA ILE A 193 11.86 -15.21 -18.74
C ILE A 193 11.58 -16.56 -19.42
N LYS A 194 10.54 -17.28 -18.98
CA LYS A 194 10.16 -18.57 -19.56
C LYS A 194 9.65 -18.44 -20.99
N SER A 195 8.92 -17.36 -21.32
CA SER A 195 8.44 -17.14 -22.69
C SER A 195 9.59 -16.93 -23.70
N LYS A 196 10.64 -16.20 -23.30
CA LYS A 196 11.80 -15.89 -24.16
C LYS A 196 12.77 -17.07 -24.32
N ASN A 197 12.98 -17.86 -23.28
CA ASN A 197 14.01 -18.91 -23.23
C ASN A 197 13.44 -20.33 -23.15
N ARG A 198 12.26 -20.55 -23.75
CA ARG A 198 11.33 -21.67 -23.53
C ARG A 198 11.88 -23.10 -23.70
N SER A 199 13.09 -23.27 -24.22
CA SER A 199 13.68 -24.57 -24.53
C SER A 199 14.99 -24.90 -23.78
N ARG A 200 15.57 -24.00 -22.97
CA ARG A 200 16.96 -24.20 -22.47
C ARG A 200 17.26 -23.74 -21.03
N LEU A 201 16.28 -23.30 -20.25
CA LEU A 201 16.54 -22.87 -18.87
C LEU A 201 16.57 -24.06 -17.91
N THR A 202 17.71 -24.22 -17.23
CA THR A 202 17.79 -25.04 -16.00
C THR A 202 17.23 -24.22 -14.83
N ASP A 203 16.88 -24.89 -13.73
CA ASP A 203 16.39 -24.21 -12.52
C ASP A 203 17.39 -23.20 -11.96
N SER A 204 18.69 -23.50 -12.07
CA SER A 204 19.76 -22.58 -11.68
C SER A 204 19.76 -21.30 -12.52
N HIS A 205 19.62 -21.43 -13.84
CA HIS A 205 19.55 -20.27 -14.73
C HIS A 205 18.28 -19.44 -14.47
N LEU A 206 17.13 -20.10 -14.26
CA LEU A 206 15.89 -19.41 -13.95
C LEU A 206 16.00 -18.61 -12.64
N LYS A 207 16.57 -19.21 -11.59
CA LYS A 207 16.81 -18.54 -10.30
C LYS A 207 17.68 -17.29 -10.47
N SER A 208 18.77 -17.39 -11.23
CA SER A 208 19.67 -16.26 -11.50
C SER A 208 18.98 -15.14 -12.28
N CYS A 209 18.24 -15.47 -13.35
CA CYS A 209 17.48 -14.50 -14.13
C CYS A 209 16.37 -13.82 -13.32
N LEU A 210 15.67 -14.57 -12.46
CA LEU A 210 14.67 -14.00 -11.57
C LEU A 210 15.32 -13.02 -10.59
N ARG A 211 16.43 -13.42 -9.96
CA ARG A 211 17.15 -12.56 -9.01
C ARG A 211 17.63 -11.27 -9.66
N ALA A 212 18.09 -11.32 -10.91
CA ALA A 212 18.45 -10.13 -11.67
C ALA A 212 17.21 -9.27 -12.04
N GLY A 213 16.14 -9.90 -12.53
CA GLY A 213 14.93 -9.19 -13.00
C GLY A 213 14.07 -8.59 -11.89
N THR A 214 14.13 -9.11 -10.66
CA THR A 214 13.39 -8.57 -9.52
C THR A 214 14.24 -7.72 -8.57
N SER A 215 15.53 -7.54 -8.85
CA SER A 215 16.41 -6.69 -8.05
C SER A 215 16.30 -5.22 -8.46
N ALA A 216 16.40 -4.32 -7.48
CA ALA A 216 16.61 -2.89 -7.73
C ALA A 216 18.10 -2.54 -7.95
N TYR A 217 18.99 -3.53 -7.81
CA TYR A 217 20.43 -3.37 -8.04
C TYR A 217 20.69 -3.12 -9.53
N VAL A 218 21.36 -2.00 -9.82
CA VAL A 218 21.88 -1.71 -11.16
C VAL A 218 23.33 -2.20 -11.20
N PRO A 219 23.62 -3.33 -11.87
CA PRO A 219 24.99 -3.79 -12.01
C PRO A 219 25.82 -2.80 -12.81
N ASN A 220 27.07 -2.58 -12.41
CA ASN A 220 28.03 -1.82 -13.21
C ASN A 220 28.46 -2.67 -14.41
N ILE A 221 27.76 -2.47 -15.53
CA ILE A 221 27.98 -3.25 -16.76
C ILE A 221 29.37 -2.96 -17.35
N GLN A 222 29.91 -1.76 -17.18
CA GLN A 222 31.23 -1.42 -17.72
C GLN A 222 32.32 -2.28 -17.08
N VAL A 223 32.34 -2.37 -15.75
CA VAL A 223 33.30 -3.21 -15.02
C VAL A 223 33.14 -4.69 -15.40
N LEU A 224 31.90 -5.18 -15.50
CA LEU A 224 31.65 -6.56 -15.90
C LEU A 224 32.15 -6.88 -17.33
N VAL A 225 32.02 -5.94 -18.26
CA VAL A 225 32.50 -6.10 -19.63
C VAL A 225 34.02 -6.09 -19.71
N GLU A 226 34.68 -5.27 -18.88
CA GLU A 226 36.15 -5.22 -18.77
C GLU A 226 36.74 -6.51 -18.17
N GLU A 227 36.02 -7.16 -17.23
CA GLU A 227 36.44 -8.41 -16.59
C GLU A 227 36.14 -9.67 -17.43
N ILE A 228 35.23 -9.59 -18.41
CA ILE A 228 34.90 -10.73 -19.28
C ILE A 228 35.93 -10.84 -20.40
N GLN A 229 36.73 -11.91 -20.38
CA GLN A 229 37.54 -12.31 -21.53
C GLN A 229 36.65 -12.57 -22.73
N CYS A 230 36.69 -11.70 -23.74
CA CYS A 230 36.05 -11.95 -25.04
C CYS A 230 36.62 -13.24 -25.64
N GLN A 231 35.82 -14.30 -25.68
CA GLN A 231 36.14 -15.45 -26.50
C GLN A 231 36.03 -15.04 -27.96
N LYS A 232 37.18 -14.84 -28.61
CA LYS A 232 37.25 -14.68 -30.06
C LYS A 232 36.85 -16.02 -30.66
N SER A 233 35.74 -16.08 -31.38
CA SER A 233 35.43 -17.23 -32.22
C SER A 233 36.57 -17.42 -33.23
N HIS A 234 37.05 -18.65 -33.33
CA HIS A 234 37.94 -19.11 -34.40
C HIS A 234 37.18 -19.24 -35.72
#